data_AF-A0A812ZSN8-F1
#
_entry.id   AF-A0A812ZSN8-F1
#
_cell.length_a   1.000
_cell.length_b   1.000
_cell.length_c   1.000
_cell.angle_alpha   90.00
_cell.angle_beta   90.00
_cell.angle_gamma   90.00
#
_symmetry.space_group_name_H-M   'P 1'
#
loop_
_entity.id
_entity.type
_entity.pdbx_description
1 polymer ?
#
loop_
_entity_poly.entity_id
_entity_poly.type
_entity_poly.pdbx_seq_one_letter_code
_entity_poly.pdbx_strand_id
1 'polypeptide(L)'
;MSGAQLGYRFTFIDVTEDGKTDGDDHRARARSLPPIRASVANSETLVVDAWAHLHLRTLRQGRDATVFEPPAPNRGSVGHPALCSRPCIYVAKQRQCQKGVACGFCHHDHHSGPNDPKPDKQQRRLMSTMPQAELLGLLAELLQDRAEQDGFHDVGFVVAAVAVQAGLRPIRPQTKSRKLANLRQVIGRMNFSAILSIALRHCEGHSKASILQELKALRNNVTF
;
A
#
# COMPACT_ATOMS: atom_id res chain seq x y z
N MET A 1 -28.43 50.45 33.22
CA MET A 1 -28.17 49.88 31.88
C MET A 1 -26.68 49.64 31.79
N SER A 2 -26.24 48.40 31.89
CA SER A 2 -24.81 48.05 31.87
C SER A 2 -24.32 48.02 30.42
N GLY A 3 -23.28 48.78 30.10
CA GLY A 3 -22.65 48.78 28.77
C GLY A 3 -21.52 47.78 28.70
N ALA A 4 -21.43 47.02 27.62
CA ALA A 4 -20.27 46.17 27.33
C ALA A 4 -19.32 46.91 26.39
N GLN A 5 -18.02 46.82 26.63
CA GLN A 5 -17.00 47.43 25.79
C GLN A 5 -16.29 46.36 24.94
N LEU A 6 -16.21 46.61 23.63
CA LEU A 6 -15.58 45.70 22.66
C LEU A 6 -14.18 46.20 22.31
N GLY A 7 -13.18 45.35 22.53
CA GLY A 7 -11.79 45.57 22.10
C GLY A 7 -11.42 44.63 20.97
N TYR A 8 -10.66 45.12 19.99
CA TYR A 8 -10.19 44.33 18.85
C TYR A 8 -8.66 44.23 18.88
N ARG A 9 -8.12 43.00 18.86
CA ARG A 9 -6.68 42.75 18.65
C ARG A 9 -6.51 41.71 17.55
N PHE A 10 -5.95 42.16 16.42
CA PHE A 10 -5.77 41.36 15.21
C PHE A 10 -7.09 40.73 14.72
N THR A 11 -7.18 39.40 14.65
CA THR A 11 -8.37 38.66 14.20
C THR A 11 -9.32 38.27 15.34
N PHE A 12 -9.10 38.74 16.56
CA PHE A 12 -9.92 38.38 17.72
C PHE A 12 -10.64 39.60 18.30
N ILE A 13 -11.88 39.35 18.74
CA ILE A 13 -12.74 40.33 19.40
C ILE A 13 -12.81 39.93 20.88
N ASP A 14 -12.31 40.79 21.75
CA ASP A 14 -12.39 40.63 23.19
C ASP A 14 -13.55 41.49 23.70
N VAL A 15 -14.47 40.88 24.44
CA VAL A 15 -15.61 41.57 25.06
C VAL A 15 -15.35 41.63 26.56
N THR A 16 -15.22 42.83 27.11
CA THR A 16 -15.07 43.04 28.55
C THR A 16 -16.33 43.69 29.09
N GLU A 17 -16.94 43.05 30.08
CA GLU A 17 -18.08 43.59 30.82
C GLU A 17 -17.56 44.35 32.03
N ASP A 18 -17.89 45.64 32.12
CA ASP A 18 -17.46 46.50 33.21
C ASP A 18 -18.22 46.14 34.49
N GLY A 19 -17.54 45.51 35.46
CA GLY A 19 -18.06 45.44 36.82
C GLY A 19 -17.69 44.25 37.69
N LYS A 20 -16.48 43.68 37.61
CA LYS A 20 -16.00 42.76 38.66
C LYS A 20 -14.49 42.86 38.87
N THR A 21 -14.13 43.47 40.00
CA THR A 21 -12.78 43.55 40.56
C THR A 21 -12.28 42.16 40.96
N ASP A 22 -11.17 41.76 40.33
CA ASP A 22 -10.08 40.89 40.77
C ASP A 22 -10.37 39.95 41.96
N GLY A 23 -10.87 38.76 41.62
CA GLY A 23 -10.76 37.57 42.44
C GLY A 23 -9.96 36.52 41.66
N ASP A 24 -8.83 36.13 42.24
CA ASP A 24 -7.81 35.21 41.73
C ASP A 24 -8.37 33.79 41.51
N ASP A 25 -9.18 33.62 40.49
CA ASP A 25 -9.71 32.34 40.04
C ASP A 25 -9.00 31.95 38.75
N HIS A 26 -8.09 30.98 38.85
CA HIS A 26 -7.58 30.20 37.74
C HIS A 26 -8.75 29.48 37.05
N ARG A 27 -9.51 30.22 36.23
CA ARG A 27 -10.52 29.65 35.34
C ARG A 27 -9.81 28.66 34.44
N ALA A 28 -10.09 27.39 34.67
CA ALA A 28 -9.65 26.30 33.83
C ALA A 28 -10.00 26.66 32.37
N ARG A 29 -8.96 26.92 31.57
CA ARG A 29 -9.10 27.16 30.13
C ARG A 29 -9.94 26.02 29.56
N ALA A 30 -11.07 26.36 28.96
CA ALA A 30 -11.85 25.40 28.19
C ALA A 30 -10.92 24.77 27.16
N ARG A 31 -10.55 23.51 27.37
CA ARG A 31 -9.79 22.73 26.39
C ARG A 31 -10.76 22.40 25.28
N SER A 32 -10.78 23.22 24.24
CA SER A 32 -11.43 22.86 22.98
C SER A 32 -10.91 21.48 22.58
N LEU A 33 -11.80 20.51 22.48
CA LEU A 33 -11.47 19.21 21.93
C LEU A 33 -10.85 19.45 20.54
N PRO A 34 -9.71 18.83 20.21
CA PRO A 34 -9.20 18.89 18.85
C PRO A 34 -10.32 18.38 17.92
N PRO A 35 -10.43 18.93 16.70
CA PRO A 35 -11.43 18.47 15.74
C PRO A 35 -11.36 16.96 15.69
N ILE A 36 -12.51 16.30 15.84
CA ILE A 36 -12.64 14.86 15.66
C ILE A 36 -12.05 14.60 14.28
N ARG A 37 -10.82 14.07 14.26
CA ARG A 37 -10.30 13.42 13.07
C ARG A 37 -11.23 12.23 12.94
N ALA A 38 -12.27 12.38 12.11
CA ALA A 38 -12.94 11.25 11.53
C ALA A 38 -11.80 10.41 10.99
N SER A 39 -11.51 9.32 11.70
CA SER A 39 -10.67 8.26 11.22
C SER A 39 -11.29 7.90 9.89
N VAL A 40 -10.68 8.38 8.80
CA VAL A 40 -10.93 7.89 7.45
C VAL A 40 -10.34 6.48 7.44
N ALA A 41 -11.03 5.59 8.16
CA ALA A 41 -11.01 4.19 7.88
C ALA A 41 -11.57 4.09 6.47
N ASN A 42 -10.72 3.57 5.60
CA ASN A 42 -11.02 3.11 4.25
C ASN A 42 -11.22 4.23 3.23
N SER A 43 -10.09 4.67 2.66
CA SER A 43 -10.02 5.24 1.31
C SER A 43 -10.34 4.16 0.25
N GLU A 44 -11.48 3.48 0.37
CA GLU A 44 -12.09 2.66 -0.69
C GLU A 44 -13.19 3.42 -1.44
N THR A 45 -13.50 4.65 -1.03
CA THR A 45 -14.75 5.32 -1.38
C THR A 45 -14.67 6.35 -2.51
N LEU A 46 -13.78 6.19 -3.50
CA LEU A 46 -13.73 7.13 -4.64
C LEU A 46 -13.69 6.50 -6.04
N VAL A 47 -13.56 5.18 -6.16
CA VAL A 47 -13.71 4.49 -7.46
C VAL A 47 -15.13 3.96 -7.67
N VAL A 48 -15.89 3.78 -6.59
CA VAL A 48 -17.29 3.31 -6.62
C VAL A 48 -18.26 4.38 -7.17
N ASP A 49 -17.88 5.66 -7.13
CA ASP A 49 -18.83 6.74 -7.43
C ASP A 49 -18.94 7.06 -8.94
N ALA A 50 -17.87 6.91 -9.72
CA ALA A 50 -17.92 7.22 -11.16
C ALA A 50 -18.88 6.29 -11.94
N TRP A 51 -18.93 5.01 -11.56
CA TRP A 51 -19.85 4.03 -12.16
C TRP A 51 -21.28 4.23 -11.65
N ALA A 52 -21.46 4.53 -10.37
CA ALA A 52 -22.78 4.84 -9.81
C ALA A 52 -23.40 6.09 -10.47
N HIS A 53 -22.62 7.15 -10.68
CA HIS A 53 -23.09 8.36 -11.39
C HIS A 53 -23.43 8.08 -12.85
N LEU A 54 -22.65 7.27 -13.56
CA LEU A 54 -22.97 6.89 -14.93
C LEU A 54 -24.25 6.05 -15.00
N HIS A 55 -24.43 5.11 -14.08
CA HIS A 55 -25.61 4.26 -13.99
C HIS A 55 -26.89 5.07 -13.67
N LEU A 56 -26.82 5.98 -12.70
CA LEU A 56 -27.93 6.89 -12.36
C LEU A 56 -28.31 7.80 -13.54
N ARG A 57 -27.34 8.20 -14.36
CA ARG A 57 -27.60 9.01 -15.55
C ARG A 57 -28.34 8.22 -16.64
N THR A 58 -27.99 6.96 -16.82
CA THR A 58 -28.66 6.05 -17.76
C THR A 58 -30.10 5.77 -17.33
N LEU A 59 -30.33 5.50 -16.04
CA LEU A 59 -31.66 5.29 -15.47
C LEU A 59 -32.58 6.51 -15.66
N ARG A 60 -32.05 7.74 -15.46
CA ARG A 60 -32.82 8.98 -15.66
C ARG A 60 -33.25 9.23 -17.12
N GLN A 61 -32.65 8.56 -18.08
CA GLN A 61 -32.98 8.69 -19.51
C GLN A 61 -34.04 7.68 -19.98
N GLY A 62 -34.65 6.90 -19.07
CA GLY A 62 -35.69 5.93 -19.42
C GLY A 62 -35.19 4.76 -20.28
N ARG A 63 -33.88 4.53 -20.31
CA ARG A 63 -33.28 3.32 -20.88
C ARG A 63 -33.29 2.23 -19.83
N ASP A 64 -33.73 1.03 -20.20
CA ASP A 64 -33.61 -0.14 -19.34
C ASP A 64 -32.15 -0.29 -18.91
N ALA A 65 -31.93 -0.31 -17.60
CA ALA A 65 -30.63 -0.63 -17.04
C ALA A 65 -30.33 -2.09 -17.36
N THR A 66 -29.68 -2.32 -18.50
CA THR A 66 -28.97 -3.57 -18.72
C THR A 66 -27.99 -3.69 -17.56
N VAL A 67 -28.12 -4.78 -16.79
CA VAL A 67 -27.20 -5.12 -15.71
C VAL A 67 -25.82 -5.19 -16.35
N PHE A 68 -25.05 -4.09 -16.23
CA PHE A 68 -23.72 -4.02 -16.80
C PHE A 68 -22.84 -4.79 -15.83
N GLU A 69 -22.64 -6.08 -16.10
CA GLU A 69 -21.68 -6.86 -15.35
C GLU A 69 -20.35 -6.08 -15.35
N PRO A 70 -19.74 -5.87 -14.17
CA PRO A 70 -18.45 -5.21 -14.10
C PRO A 70 -17.50 -5.98 -15.03
N PRO A 71 -16.75 -5.28 -15.90
CA PRO A 71 -15.88 -5.93 -16.87
C PRO A 71 -14.95 -6.88 -16.12
N ALA A 72 -14.96 -8.16 -16.54
CA ALA A 72 -14.14 -9.19 -15.92
C ALA A 72 -12.71 -8.70 -15.74
N PRO A 73 -12.08 -8.91 -14.56
CA PRO A 73 -10.73 -8.45 -14.32
C PRO A 73 -9.80 -9.04 -15.37
N ASN A 74 -8.92 -8.20 -15.94
CA ASN A 74 -7.91 -8.69 -16.87
C ASN A 74 -6.97 -9.67 -16.17
N ARG A 75 -6.38 -10.59 -16.94
CA ARG A 75 -5.51 -11.66 -16.42
C ARG A 75 -4.38 -11.13 -15.52
N GLY A 76 -3.84 -9.96 -15.82
CA GLY A 76 -2.76 -9.36 -15.02
C GLY A 76 -3.20 -8.79 -13.68
N SER A 77 -4.49 -8.52 -13.50
CA SER A 77 -5.06 -7.94 -12.28
C SER A 77 -5.44 -8.98 -11.23
N VAL A 78 -5.46 -10.26 -11.61
CA VAL A 78 -5.70 -11.38 -10.68
C VAL A 78 -4.66 -11.36 -9.56
N GLY A 79 -5.13 -11.32 -8.31
CA GLY A 79 -4.29 -11.23 -7.11
C GLY A 79 -3.96 -9.79 -6.66
N HIS A 80 -4.57 -8.74 -7.22
CA HIS A 80 -4.37 -7.37 -6.74
C HIS A 80 -4.88 -7.22 -5.29
N PRO A 81 -4.21 -6.46 -4.40
CA PRO A 81 -3.03 -5.60 -4.61
C PRO A 81 -1.67 -6.28 -4.41
N ALA A 82 -1.63 -7.49 -3.85
CA ALA A 82 -0.41 -8.07 -3.29
C ALA A 82 0.32 -9.06 -4.22
N LEU A 83 -0.42 -9.77 -5.06
CA LEU A 83 0.07 -10.83 -5.95
C LEU A 83 -0.10 -10.54 -7.44
N CYS A 84 -0.78 -9.46 -7.82
CA CYS A 84 -1.01 -9.16 -9.24
C CYS A 84 0.28 -9.00 -10.06
N SER A 85 0.15 -9.06 -11.37
CA SER A 85 1.26 -8.76 -12.27
C SER A 85 1.72 -7.31 -12.14
N ARG A 86 2.88 -7.00 -12.73
CA ARG A 86 3.38 -5.62 -12.85
C ARG A 86 2.30 -4.70 -13.46
N PRO A 87 2.25 -3.42 -13.06
CA PRO A 87 1.31 -2.45 -13.61
C PRO A 87 1.47 -2.32 -15.12
N CYS A 88 0.34 -2.21 -15.81
CA CYS A 88 0.28 -1.97 -17.25
C CYS A 88 0.73 -0.55 -17.55
N ILE A 89 1.82 -0.40 -18.30
CA ILE A 89 2.37 0.91 -18.66
C ILE A 89 1.39 1.76 -19.48
N TYR A 90 0.52 1.13 -20.27
CA TYR A 90 -0.47 1.83 -21.10
C TYR A 90 -1.62 2.37 -20.25
N VAL A 91 -2.15 1.56 -19.32
CA VAL A 91 -3.16 2.06 -18.38
C VAL A 91 -2.57 3.13 -17.45
N ALA A 92 -1.36 2.92 -16.94
CA ALA A 92 -0.71 3.88 -16.05
C ALA A 92 -0.44 5.24 -16.73
N LYS A 93 -0.07 5.26 -18.01
CA LYS A 93 0.26 6.51 -18.73
C LYS A 93 -0.91 7.14 -19.49
N GLN A 94 -1.73 6.31 -20.14
CA GLN A 94 -2.73 6.74 -21.11
C GLN A 94 -4.16 6.43 -20.66
N ARG A 95 -4.35 5.77 -19.50
CA ARG A 95 -5.64 5.28 -19.00
C ARG A 95 -6.36 4.29 -19.91
N GLN A 96 -5.75 3.89 -21.03
CA GLN A 96 -6.33 2.97 -21.99
C GLN A 96 -5.30 1.91 -22.41
N CYS A 97 -5.73 0.65 -22.48
CA CYS A 97 -4.92 -0.45 -22.99
C CYS A 97 -5.66 -1.17 -24.11
N GLN A 98 -5.04 -1.25 -25.29
CA GLN A 98 -5.62 -1.91 -26.47
C GLN A 98 -5.84 -3.42 -26.27
N LYS A 99 -5.10 -4.06 -25.35
CA LYS A 99 -5.24 -5.50 -25.07
C LYS A 99 -6.45 -5.86 -24.21
N GLY A 100 -7.10 -4.87 -23.58
CA GLY A 100 -8.27 -5.08 -22.73
C GLY A 100 -8.08 -6.22 -21.71
N VAL A 101 -9.02 -7.16 -21.69
CA VAL A 101 -9.05 -8.32 -20.79
C VAL A 101 -7.90 -9.32 -21.01
N ALA A 102 -7.32 -9.35 -22.21
CA ALA A 102 -6.21 -10.22 -22.56
C ALA A 102 -4.84 -9.68 -22.09
N CYS A 103 -4.81 -8.48 -21.49
CA CYS A 103 -3.58 -7.93 -20.94
C CYS A 103 -3.06 -8.76 -19.76
N GLY A 104 -1.79 -9.17 -19.82
CA GLY A 104 -1.11 -9.88 -18.74
C GLY A 104 -0.56 -8.97 -17.62
N PHE A 105 -0.79 -7.65 -17.71
CA PHE A 105 -0.36 -6.65 -16.73
C PHE A 105 -1.54 -6.09 -15.97
N CYS A 106 -1.32 -5.69 -14.72
CA CYS A 106 -2.40 -5.19 -13.87
C CYS A 106 -2.91 -3.83 -14.36
N HIS A 107 -4.23 -3.65 -14.40
CA HIS A 107 -4.87 -2.38 -14.79
C HIS A 107 -5.37 -1.57 -13.59
N HIS A 108 -5.27 -2.10 -12.37
CA HIS A 108 -5.59 -1.33 -11.18
C HIS A 108 -4.58 -0.21 -10.96
N ASP A 109 -5.00 0.80 -10.20
CA ASP A 109 -4.11 1.88 -9.80
C ASP A 109 -3.06 1.34 -8.82
N HIS A 110 -1.87 1.09 -9.36
CA HIS A 110 -0.70 0.89 -8.55
C HIS A 110 -0.20 2.26 -8.17
N HIS A 111 -0.72 2.77 -7.05
CA HIS A 111 -0.28 4.02 -6.47
C HIS A 111 1.22 3.95 -6.19
N SER A 112 2.04 4.33 -7.16
CA SER A 112 3.47 4.63 -7.01
C SER A 112 3.64 5.94 -6.23
N GLY A 113 2.81 6.13 -5.20
CA GLY A 113 2.73 7.35 -4.43
C GLY A 113 4.07 7.62 -3.73
N PRO A 114 4.24 8.84 -3.22
CA PRO A 114 5.43 9.19 -2.43
C PRO A 114 5.63 8.26 -1.21
N ASN A 115 4.57 7.56 -0.79
CA ASN A 115 4.58 6.65 0.36
C ASN A 115 4.92 5.19 0.00
N ASP A 116 5.03 4.84 -1.28
CA ASP A 116 5.43 3.50 -1.68
C ASP A 116 6.88 3.24 -1.24
N PRO A 117 7.11 2.24 -0.39
CA PRO A 117 8.45 1.94 0.09
C PRO A 117 9.30 1.47 -1.08
N LYS A 118 10.28 2.29 -1.46
CA LYS A 118 11.25 1.97 -2.51
C LYS A 118 12.64 2.03 -1.87
N PRO A 119 13.53 1.06 -2.16
CA PRO A 119 14.88 1.12 -1.63
C PRO A 119 15.57 2.34 -2.23
N ASP A 120 16.18 3.17 -1.40
CA ASP A 120 16.94 4.33 -1.83
C ASP A 120 18.23 3.93 -2.58
N LYS A 121 19.02 4.91 -3.01
CA LYS A 121 20.29 4.65 -3.73
C LYS A 121 21.29 3.87 -2.88
N GLN A 122 21.39 4.15 -1.59
CA GLN A 122 22.32 3.51 -0.68
C GLN A 122 21.89 2.06 -0.37
N GLN A 123 20.60 1.82 -0.19
CA GLN A 123 19.99 0.52 0.02
C GLN A 123 20.15 -0.37 -1.21
N ARG A 124 19.91 0.15 -2.42
CA ARG A 124 20.19 -0.59 -3.67
C ARG A 124 21.66 -0.95 -3.80
N ARG A 125 22.57 -0.03 -3.44
CA ARG A 125 24.00 -0.32 -3.43
C ARG A 125 24.33 -1.43 -2.42
N LEU A 126 23.80 -1.35 -1.20
CA LEU A 126 23.97 -2.39 -0.18
C LEU A 126 23.52 -3.76 -0.70
N MET A 127 22.33 -3.84 -1.31
CA MET A 127 21.82 -5.08 -1.90
C MET A 127 22.73 -5.62 -3.00
N SER A 128 23.31 -4.74 -3.85
CA SER A 128 24.23 -5.16 -4.92
C SER A 128 25.59 -5.65 -4.43
N THR A 129 26.03 -5.20 -3.26
CA THR A 129 27.32 -5.59 -2.66
C THR A 129 27.20 -6.74 -1.65
N MET A 130 25.98 -7.04 -1.21
CA MET A 130 25.69 -8.11 -0.25
C MET A 130 25.88 -9.47 -0.94
N PRO A 131 26.49 -10.47 -0.27
CA PRO A 131 26.52 -11.83 -0.78
C PRO A 131 25.11 -12.31 -1.15
N GLN A 132 24.98 -12.90 -2.34
CA GLN A 132 23.68 -13.34 -2.87
C GLN A 132 22.92 -14.25 -1.88
N ALA A 133 23.63 -15.17 -1.23
CA ALA A 133 23.08 -16.03 -0.18
C ALA A 133 22.44 -15.24 0.97
N GLU A 134 23.13 -14.21 1.47
CA GLU A 134 22.65 -13.38 2.57
C GLU A 134 21.43 -12.55 2.14
N LEU A 135 21.44 -12.00 0.92
CA LEU A 135 20.30 -11.25 0.38
C LEU A 135 19.07 -12.13 0.19
N LEU A 136 19.24 -13.32 -0.41
CA LEU A 136 18.13 -14.24 -0.65
C LEU A 136 17.52 -14.75 0.64
N GLY A 137 18.31 -15.05 1.67
CA GLY A 137 17.74 -15.48 2.94
C GLY A 137 17.04 -14.34 3.69
N LEU A 138 17.56 -13.10 3.63
CA LEU A 138 16.81 -11.92 4.11
C LEU A 138 15.47 -11.77 3.40
N LEU A 139 15.45 -11.93 2.07
CA LEU A 139 14.22 -11.83 1.28
C LEU A 139 13.25 -12.98 1.56
N ALA A 140 13.74 -14.20 1.79
CA ALA A 140 12.90 -15.34 2.16
C ALA A 140 12.19 -15.12 3.50
N GLU A 141 12.91 -14.64 4.52
CA GLU A 141 12.30 -14.27 5.81
C GLU A 141 11.23 -13.19 5.63
N LEU A 142 11.54 -12.14 4.88
CA LEU A 142 10.58 -11.05 4.64
C LEU A 142 9.37 -11.49 3.80
N LEU A 143 9.54 -12.45 2.88
CA LEU A 143 8.43 -13.04 2.13
C LEU A 143 7.51 -13.85 3.05
N GLN A 144 8.07 -14.60 3.99
CA GLN A 144 7.32 -15.33 5.00
C GLN A 144 6.53 -14.38 5.90
N ASP A 145 7.22 -13.39 6.51
CA ASP A 145 6.59 -12.37 7.36
C ASP A 145 5.45 -11.66 6.63
N ARG A 146 5.65 -11.35 5.33
CA ARG A 146 4.66 -10.65 4.52
C ARG A 146 3.48 -11.53 4.14
N ALA A 147 3.72 -12.80 3.83
CA ALA A 147 2.65 -13.74 3.52
C ALA A 147 1.74 -13.98 4.72
N GLU A 148 2.30 -14.08 5.93
CA GLU A 148 1.52 -14.18 7.16
C GLU A 148 0.68 -12.92 7.41
N GLN A 149 1.26 -11.74 7.21
CA GLN A 149 0.54 -10.45 7.34
C GLN A 149 -0.60 -10.30 6.32
N ASP A 150 -0.38 -10.75 5.09
CA ASP A 150 -1.36 -10.64 4.00
C ASP A 150 -2.33 -11.86 3.97
N GLY A 151 -2.16 -12.87 4.84
CA GLY A 151 -3.04 -14.04 4.95
C GLY A 151 -2.88 -15.08 3.83
N PHE A 152 -1.69 -15.21 3.24
CA PHE A 152 -1.44 -16.21 2.19
C PHE A 152 -1.03 -17.57 2.77
N HIS A 153 -1.82 -18.61 2.50
CA HIS A 153 -1.64 -19.93 3.10
C HIS A 153 -0.92 -20.98 2.24
N ASP A 154 -0.54 -20.66 1.00
CA ASP A 154 0.09 -21.62 0.06
C ASP A 154 1.45 -21.13 -0.49
N VAL A 155 2.08 -20.13 0.14
CA VAL A 155 3.36 -19.57 -0.34
C VAL A 155 4.58 -20.39 0.07
N GLY A 156 4.38 -21.46 0.86
CA GLY A 156 5.47 -22.22 1.49
C GLY A 156 6.50 -22.72 0.48
N PHE A 157 6.07 -23.21 -0.68
CA PHE A 157 6.99 -23.62 -1.74
C PHE A 157 7.82 -22.45 -2.28
N VAL A 158 7.19 -21.29 -2.54
CA VAL A 158 7.87 -20.11 -3.07
C VAL A 158 8.93 -19.62 -2.09
N VAL A 159 8.57 -19.52 -0.80
CA VAL A 159 9.50 -19.11 0.27
C VAL A 159 10.64 -20.13 0.40
N ALA A 160 10.32 -21.43 0.43
CA ALA A 160 11.32 -22.49 0.53
C ALA A 160 12.26 -22.51 -0.67
N ALA A 161 11.77 -22.31 -1.89
CA ALA A 161 12.60 -22.26 -3.09
C ALA A 161 13.59 -21.08 -3.05
N VAL A 162 13.16 -19.91 -2.57
CA VAL A 162 14.06 -18.76 -2.37
C VAL A 162 15.08 -19.06 -1.25
N ALA A 163 14.66 -19.68 -0.15
CA ALA A 163 15.54 -20.06 0.96
C ALA A 163 16.57 -21.12 0.56
N VAL A 164 16.21 -22.10 -0.26
CA VAL A 164 17.14 -23.11 -0.80
C VAL A 164 18.20 -22.46 -1.67
N GLN A 165 17.82 -21.47 -2.49
CA GLN A 165 18.75 -20.68 -3.31
C GLN A 165 19.70 -19.81 -2.47
N ALA A 166 19.31 -19.45 -1.24
CA ALA A 166 20.21 -18.82 -0.27
C ALA A 166 21.31 -19.78 0.24
N GLY A 167 21.19 -21.08 -0.05
CA GLY A 167 21.93 -22.15 0.60
C GLY A 167 21.33 -22.43 1.97
N LEU A 168 21.11 -23.70 2.30
CA LEU A 168 20.48 -24.21 3.54
C LEU A 168 21.21 -23.81 4.85
N ARG A 169 22.12 -22.84 4.81
CA ARG A 169 22.80 -22.34 5.99
C ARG A 169 21.82 -21.46 6.76
N PRO A 170 21.48 -21.82 8.02
CA PRO A 170 20.76 -20.90 8.88
C PRO A 170 21.57 -19.61 8.96
N ILE A 171 21.00 -18.50 8.50
CA ILE A 171 21.63 -17.19 8.60
C ILE A 171 21.69 -16.88 10.08
N ARG A 172 22.85 -17.08 10.70
CA ARG A 172 23.14 -16.43 11.98
C ARG A 172 23.22 -14.94 11.67
N PRO A 173 22.42 -14.08 12.33
CA PRO A 173 22.45 -12.64 12.10
C PRO A 173 23.81 -12.11 12.61
N GLN A 174 24.84 -12.16 11.77
CA GLN A 174 26.21 -11.94 12.22
C GLN A 174 26.56 -10.46 12.38
N THR A 175 25.74 -9.52 11.90
CA THR A 175 26.02 -8.10 12.16
C THR A 175 24.75 -7.29 12.39
N LYS A 176 24.65 -6.67 13.58
CA LYS A 176 23.63 -5.66 13.93
C LYS A 176 23.94 -4.33 13.23
N SER A 177 24.13 -4.35 11.91
CA SER A 177 24.38 -3.13 11.15
C SER A 177 23.08 -2.34 11.06
N ARG A 178 23.09 -1.07 11.51
CA ARG A 178 21.96 -0.14 11.35
C ARG A 178 21.49 -0.05 9.89
N LYS A 179 22.41 -0.19 8.93
CA LYS A 179 22.07 -0.18 7.49
C LYS A 179 21.20 -1.37 7.08
N LEU A 180 21.48 -2.55 7.63
CA LEU A 180 20.70 -3.77 7.38
C LEU A 180 19.30 -3.67 8.00
N ALA A 181 19.20 -3.14 9.22
CA ALA A 181 17.90 -2.89 9.87
C ALA A 181 17.03 -1.94 9.04
N ASN A 182 17.61 -0.83 8.56
CA ASN A 182 16.91 0.11 7.68
C ASN A 182 16.47 -0.54 6.36
N LEU A 183 17.32 -1.39 5.76
CA LEU A 183 16.96 -2.12 4.55
C LEU A 183 15.78 -3.06 4.81
N ARG A 184 15.84 -3.85 5.90
CA ARG A 184 14.77 -4.77 6.32
C ARG A 184 13.46 -4.01 6.52
N GLN A 185 13.50 -2.86 7.19
CA GLN A 185 12.32 -2.03 7.41
C GLN A 185 11.71 -1.53 6.10
N VAL A 186 12.51 -1.07 5.14
CA VAL A 186 11.98 -0.58 3.85
C VAL A 186 11.41 -1.73 3.01
N ILE A 187 12.14 -2.84 2.88
CA ILE A 187 11.67 -3.99 2.10
C ILE A 187 10.44 -4.64 2.75
N GLY A 188 10.41 -4.77 4.08
CA GLY A 188 9.28 -5.35 4.81
C GLY A 188 7.98 -4.54 4.72
N ARG A 189 8.05 -3.26 4.31
CA ARG A 189 6.85 -2.46 4.02
C ARG A 189 6.31 -2.67 2.60
N MET A 190 7.08 -3.31 1.72
CA MET A 190 6.62 -3.61 0.37
C MET A 190 5.60 -4.75 0.36
N ASN A 191 4.80 -4.83 -0.69
CA ASN A 191 3.93 -5.98 -0.91
C ASN A 191 4.73 -7.24 -1.31
N PHE A 192 4.10 -8.40 -1.15
CA PHE A 192 4.70 -9.70 -1.44
C PHE A 192 5.30 -9.78 -2.86
N SER A 193 4.55 -9.35 -3.89
CA SER A 193 5.03 -9.39 -5.27
C SER A 193 6.28 -8.53 -5.52
N ALA A 194 6.45 -7.41 -4.82
CA ALA A 194 7.62 -6.55 -4.96
C ALA A 194 8.85 -7.18 -4.33
N ILE A 195 8.72 -7.78 -3.14
CA ILE A 195 9.81 -8.53 -2.47
C ILE A 195 10.21 -9.72 -3.35
N LEU A 196 9.24 -10.48 -3.86
CA LEU A 196 9.49 -11.63 -4.73
C LEU A 196 10.16 -11.23 -6.04
N SER A 197 9.78 -10.09 -6.62
CA SER A 197 10.42 -9.54 -7.83
C SER A 197 11.89 -9.19 -7.60
N ILE A 198 12.26 -8.78 -6.39
CA ILE A 198 13.67 -8.59 -6.03
C ILE A 198 14.37 -9.96 -6.01
N ALA A 199 13.81 -10.95 -5.30
CA ALA A 199 14.40 -12.28 -5.18
C ALA A 199 14.61 -12.96 -6.54
N LEU A 200 13.61 -12.90 -7.44
CA LEU A 200 13.65 -13.51 -8.77
C LEU A 200 14.74 -12.94 -9.71
N ARG A 201 15.29 -11.76 -9.41
CA ARG A 201 16.46 -11.23 -10.15
C ARG A 201 17.77 -11.90 -9.73
N HIS A 202 17.78 -12.52 -8.56
CA HIS A 202 18.91 -13.23 -7.99
C HIS A 202 18.72 -14.75 -7.98
N CYS A 203 17.59 -15.27 -8.45
CA CYS A 203 17.40 -16.70 -8.71
C CYS A 203 17.77 -17.03 -10.16
N GLU A 204 18.35 -18.19 -10.38
CA GLU A 204 18.78 -18.66 -11.71
C GLU A 204 18.17 -20.03 -12.05
N GLY A 205 18.20 -20.36 -13.35
CA GLY A 205 17.83 -21.68 -13.87
C GLY A 205 16.42 -22.16 -13.50
N HIS A 206 16.34 -23.44 -13.11
CA HIS A 206 15.09 -24.15 -12.86
C HIS A 206 14.30 -23.57 -11.68
N SER A 207 14.96 -23.15 -10.60
CA SER A 207 14.26 -22.61 -9.42
C SER A 207 13.46 -21.35 -9.76
N LYS A 208 13.99 -20.47 -10.63
CA LYS A 208 13.26 -19.29 -11.09
C LYS A 208 11.99 -19.67 -11.86
N ALA A 209 12.07 -20.68 -12.74
CA ALA A 209 10.93 -21.15 -13.51
C ALA A 209 9.85 -21.76 -12.59
N SER A 210 10.25 -22.59 -11.62
CA SER A 210 9.34 -23.19 -10.64
C SER A 210 8.66 -22.13 -9.78
N ILE A 211 9.39 -21.13 -9.28
CA ILE A 211 8.80 -20.03 -8.49
C ILE A 211 7.77 -19.25 -9.32
N LEU A 212 8.05 -18.97 -10.59
CA LEU A 212 7.10 -18.27 -11.47
C LEU A 212 5.86 -19.10 -11.77
N GLN A 213 6.01 -20.42 -11.91
CA GLN A 213 4.89 -21.34 -12.08
C GLN A 213 4.00 -21.37 -10.84
N GLU A 214 4.58 -21.47 -9.65
CA GLU A 214 3.82 -21.42 -8.40
C GLU A 214 3.16 -20.07 -8.16
N LEU A 215 3.84 -18.96 -8.47
CA LEU A 215 3.20 -17.65 -8.40
C LEU A 215 1.97 -17.55 -9.31
N LYS A 216 2.01 -18.19 -10.48
CA LYS A 216 0.85 -18.27 -11.38
C LYS A 216 -0.26 -19.14 -10.79
N ALA A 217 0.07 -20.26 -10.15
CA ALA A 217 -0.88 -21.11 -9.46
C ALA A 217 -1.56 -20.36 -8.29
N LEU A 218 -0.76 -19.69 -7.44
CA LEU A 218 -1.24 -18.85 -6.35
C LEU A 218 -2.23 -17.80 -6.83
N ARG A 219 -1.91 -17.06 -7.89
CA ARG A 219 -2.84 -16.07 -8.46
C ARG A 219 -4.18 -16.70 -8.85
N ASN A 220 -4.19 -17.89 -9.42
CA ASN A 220 -5.43 -18.55 -9.84
C ASN A 220 -6.26 -19.07 -8.66
N ASN A 221 -5.64 -19.32 -7.51
CA ASN A 221 -6.30 -19.85 -6.31
C ASN A 221 -6.81 -18.76 -5.37
N VAL A 222 -6.39 -17.50 -5.55
CA VAL A 222 -6.93 -16.38 -4.77
C VAL A 222 -8.34 -16.08 -5.27
N THR A 223 -9.32 -16.76 -4.69
CA THR A 223 -10.73 -16.38 -4.73
C THR A 223 -10.92 -15.17 -3.81
N PHE A 224 -11.30 -14.03 -4.39
CA PHE A 224 -11.75 -12.83 -3.65
C PHE A 224 -13.26 -12.87 -3.43
#